data_AF-A0A958AS68-F1
#
_entry.id   AF-A0A958AS68-F1
#
_cell.length_a   1.000
_cell.length_b   1.000
_cell.length_c   1.000
_cell.angle_alpha   90.00
_cell.angle_beta   90.00
_cell.angle_gamma   90.00
#
_symmetry.space_group_name_H-M   'P 1'
#
loop_
_entity.id
_entity.type
_entity.pdbx_description
1 polymer ?
#
loop_
_entity_poly.entity_id
_entity_poly.type
_entity_poly.pdbx_seq_one_letter_code
_entity_poly.pdbx_strand_id
1 'polypeptide(L)' 'MTVGTQEQRREYIDKIRNLPGQLRELVHDLSDEQLTTPYLDGEWTVAQNIHHVADSHMNSYI' A
#
# COMPACT_ATOMS: atom_id res chain seq x y z
N MET A 1 -16.89 -6.11 22.42
CA MET A 1 -16.36 -5.46 21.20
C MET A 1 -16.28 -3.98 21.46
N THR A 2 -15.08 -3.42 21.57
CA THR A 2 -14.90 -1.97 21.69
C THR A 2 -15.11 -1.38 20.30
N VAL A 3 -16.12 -0.52 20.15
CA VAL A 3 -16.29 0.27 18.93
C VAL A 3 -15.17 1.31 18.89
N GLY A 4 -14.46 1.41 17.77
CA GLY A 4 -13.38 2.40 17.61
C GLY A 4 -13.90 3.83 17.79
N THR A 5 -13.08 4.70 18.37
CA THR A 5 -13.44 6.10 18.62
C THR A 5 -13.54 6.90 17.31
N GLN A 6 -14.20 8.07 17.36
CA GLN A 6 -14.26 8.99 16.22
C GLN A 6 -12.86 9.43 15.75
N GLU A 7 -11.95 9.58 16.70
CA GLU A 7 -10.55 9.93 16.44
C GLU A 7 -9.82 8.81 15.70
N GLN A 8 -9.96 7.56 16.17
CA GLN A 8 -9.39 6.39 15.50
C GLN A 8 -9.94 6.24 14.07
N ARG A 9 -11.24 6.48 13.86
CA ARG A 9 -11.82 6.46 12.51
C ARG A 9 -11.17 7.51 11.62
N ARG A 10 -11.00 8.74 12.12
CA ARG A 10 -10.34 9.82 11.34
C ARG A 10 -8.90 9.45 11.01
N GLU A 11 -8.16 8.92 11.98
CA GLU A 11 -6.78 8.45 11.78
C GLU A 11 -6.69 7.38 10.68
N TYR A 12 -7.60 6.40 10.67
CA TYR A 12 -7.62 5.37 9.64
C TYR A 12 -7.98 5.92 8.26
N ILE A 13 -8.93 6.86 8.18
CA ILE A 13 -9.26 7.55 6.92
C ILE A 13 -8.04 8.28 6.38
N ASP A 14 -7.31 8.99 7.24
CA ASP A 14 -6.11 9.73 6.84
C ASP A 14 -4.98 8.78 6.39
N LYS A 15 -4.80 7.63 7.07
CA LYS A 15 -3.85 6.60 6.65
C LYS A 15 -4.15 6.06 5.25
N ILE A 16 -5.40 5.68 4.97
CA ILE A 16 -5.81 5.18 3.65
C ILE A 16 -5.61 6.26 2.58
N ARG A 17 -5.98 7.50 2.88
CA ARG A 17 -5.85 8.65 1.97
C ARG A 17 -4.40 8.93 1.59
N ASN A 18 -3.48 8.83 2.55
CA ASN A 18 -2.09 9.23 2.36
C ASN A 18 -1.21 8.11 1.78
N LEU A 19 -1.60 6.84 1.94
CA LEU A 19 -0.81 5.68 1.50
C LEU A 19 -0.36 5.76 0.02
N PRO A 20 -1.20 6.15 -0.96
CA PRO A 20 -0.75 6.24 -2.35
C PRO A 20 0.34 7.29 -2.58
N GLY A 21 0.34 8.38 -1.81
CA GLY A 21 1.41 9.39 -1.86
C GLY A 21 2.72 8.84 -1.29
N GLN A 22 2.63 8.22 -0.11
CA GLN A 22 3.78 7.60 0.55
C GLN A 22 4.42 6.49 -0.31
N LEU A 23 3.62 5.65 -0.96
CA LEU A 23 4.15 4.62 -1.86
C LEU A 23 4.87 5.22 -3.07
N ARG A 24 4.35 6.31 -3.66
CA ARG A 24 5.02 6.99 -4.77
C ARG A 24 6.36 7.57 -4.35
N GLU A 25 6.42 8.23 -3.20
CA GLU A 25 7.67 8.78 -2.66
C GLU A 25 8.69 7.68 -2.38
N LEU A 26 8.26 6.56 -1.79
CA LEU A 26 9.14 5.44 -1.46
C LEU A 26 9.76 4.77 -2.68
N VAL A 27 9.05 4.74 -3.81
CA VAL A 27 9.54 4.06 -5.04
C VAL A 27 10.06 5.00 -6.12
N HIS A 28 10.02 6.31 -5.89
CA HIS A 28 10.37 7.33 -6.89
C HIS A 28 11.77 7.12 -7.49
N ASP A 29 12.74 6.75 -6.66
CA ASP A 29 14.15 6.60 -7.06
C ASP A 29 14.55 5.15 -7.38
N LEU A 30 13.60 4.21 -7.38
CA LEU A 30 13.89 2.82 -7.71
C LEU A 30 14.01 2.65 -9.23
N SER A 31 15.08 1.97 -9.64
CA SER A 31 15.24 1.49 -11.02
C SER A 31 14.26 0.36 -11.34
N ASP A 32 14.07 0.08 -12.63
CA ASP A 32 13.26 -1.05 -13.10
C ASP A 32 13.73 -2.39 -12.51
N GLU A 33 15.05 -2.57 -12.37
CA GLU A 33 15.63 -3.78 -11.76
C GLU A 33 15.22 -3.89 -10.28
N GLN A 34 15.27 -2.79 -9.53
CA GLN A 34 14.86 -2.79 -8.12
C GLN A 34 13.35 -2.98 -7.96
N LEU A 35 12.53 -2.40 -8.85
CA LEU A 35 11.08 -2.58 -8.86
C LEU A 35 10.67 -4.03 -9.16
N THR A 36 11.48 -4.73 -9.95
CA THR A 36 11.26 -6.13 -10.36
C THR A 36 12.03 -7.14 -9.50
N THR A 37 12.75 -6.68 -8.47
CA THR A 37 13.43 -7.55 -7.50
C THR A 37 12.45 -8.02 -6.43
N PRO A 38 12.28 -9.33 -6.21
CA PRO A 38 11.52 -9.84 -5.08
C PRO A 38 12.34 -9.79 -3.79
N TYR A 39 11.67 -9.58 -2.65
CA TYR A 39 12.35 -9.55 -1.35
C TYR A 39 12.95 -10.92 -0.97
N LEU A 40 12.27 -12.00 -1.34
CA LEU A 40 12.72 -13.39 -1.21
C LEU A 40 12.50 -14.12 -2.53
N ASP A 41 13.31 -15.14 -2.81
CA ASP A 41 13.15 -15.94 -4.02
C ASP A 41 11.76 -16.60 -4.07
N GLY A 42 11.08 -16.49 -5.21
CA GLY A 42 9.72 -16.96 -5.41
C GLY A 42 8.60 -16.06 -4.86
N GLU A 43 8.92 -14.99 -4.13
CA GLU A 43 7.93 -14.01 -3.64
C GLU A 43 7.65 -12.90 -4.67
N TRP A 44 6.73 -12.01 -4.32
CA TRP A 44 6.38 -10.87 -5.17
C TRP A 44 7.48 -9.82 -5.24
N THR A 45 7.58 -9.22 -6.42
CA THR A 45 8.38 -8.02 -6.67
C THR A 45 7.81 -6.81 -5.94
N VAL A 46 8.61 -5.75 -5.77
CA VAL A 46 8.13 -4.48 -5.23
C VAL A 46 6.93 -3.96 -6.02
N ALA A 47 7.00 -4.00 -7.35
CA ALA A 47 5.90 -3.57 -8.21
C ALA A 47 4.63 -4.42 -8.00
N GLN A 48 4.75 -5.74 -7.89
CA GLN A 48 3.59 -6.62 -7.66
C GLN A 48 2.90 -6.33 -6.32
N ASN A 49 3.67 -6.11 -5.26
CA ASN A 49 3.13 -5.71 -3.96
C ASN A 49 2.32 -4.39 -4.05
N ILE A 50 2.83 -3.39 -4.76
CA ILE A 50 2.15 -2.09 -4.93
C ILE A 50 0.85 -2.25 -5.70
N HIS A 51 0.86 -3.02 -6.79
CA HIS A 51 -0.35 -3.33 -7.55
C HIS A 51 -1.39 -4.06 -6.69
N HIS A 52 -0.96 -5.04 -5.88
CA HIS A 52 -1.87 -5.76 -5.00
C HIS A 52 -2.53 -4.86 -3.95
N VAL A 53 -1.80 -3.90 -3.38
CA VAL A 53 -2.38 -2.91 -2.45
C VAL A 53 -3.47 -2.08 -3.15
N ALA A 54 -3.23 -1.64 -4.39
CA ALA A 54 -4.23 -0.92 -5.17
C ALA A 54 -5.49 -1.78 -5.42
N ASP A 55 -5.30 -3.04 -5.83
CA ASP A 55 -6.39 -3.99 -6.08
C ASP A 55 -7.21 -4.26 -4.81
N SER A 56 -6.56 -4.49 -3.68
CA SER A 56 -7.21 -4.70 -2.38
C SER A 56 -8.05 -3.49 -1.94
N HIS A 57 -7.52 -2.28 -2.14
CA HIS A 57 -8.25 -1.04 -1.87
C HIS A 57 -9.48 -0.89 -2.76
N MET A 58 -9.37 -1.21 -4.05
CA MET A 58 -10.51 -1.18 -4.99
C MET A 58 -11.57 -2.22 -4.63
N ASN A 59 -11.14 -3.44 -4.23
CA ASN A 59 -12.05 -4.50 -3.80
C ASN A 59 -12.87 -4.14 -2.56
N SER A 60 -12.40 -3.20 -1.73
CA SER A 60 -13.14 -2.73 -0.56
C SER A 60 -14.38 -1.89 -0.92
N TYR A 61 -14.55 -1.51 -2.19
CA TYR A 61 -15.72 -0.78 -2.70
C TYR A 61 -16.72 -1.68 -3.46
N ILE A 62 -16.37 -2.94 -3.69
CA ILE A 62 -17.15 -3.93 -4.46
C ILE A 62 -17.86 -4.86 -3.48
#